data_AF-A0A923VQW1-F1
#
_entry.id   AF-A0A923VQW1-F1
#
_cell.length_a   1.000
_cell.length_b   1.000
_cell.length_c   1.000
_cell.angle_alpha   90.00
_cell.angle_beta   90.00
_cell.angle_gamma   90.00
#
_symmetry.space_group_name_H-M   'P 1'
#
loop_
_entity.id
_entity.type
_entity.pdbx_description
1 polymer ?
#
loop_
_entity_poly.entity_id
_entity_poly.type
_entity_poly.pdbx_seq_one_letter_code
_entity_poly.pdbx_strand_id
1 'polypeptide(L)'
;SWYTGAAAWMHRAAIESIFGLSQGADELFFTPCLPSHWPQAELTLRRDGNRLNFMLVRGDGPQALAAAAQLWGHTNARLLAPGDKLAWRDLAGSSFVIALPP
;
A
#
# COMPACT_ATOMS: atom_id res chain seq x y z
N SER A 1 -12.63 26.48 14.38
CA SER A 1 -11.36 25.80 14.67
C SER A 1 -10.98 24.91 13.48
N TRP A 2 -10.38 25.49 12.45
CA TRP A 2 -9.97 24.77 11.22
C TRP A 2 -8.44 24.73 11.06
N TYR A 3 -7.74 24.88 12.18
CA TYR A 3 -6.31 25.16 12.20
C TYR A 3 -5.63 24.37 13.31
N THR A 4 -5.37 23.10 13.06
CA THR A 4 -4.27 22.43 13.76
C THR A 4 -3.53 21.61 12.71
N GLY A 5 -2.32 22.04 12.35
CA GLY A 5 -1.41 21.18 11.58
C GLY A 5 -1.26 19.79 12.23
N ALA A 6 -1.51 19.69 13.53
CA ALA A 6 -1.63 18.43 14.26
C ALA A 6 -2.71 17.48 13.69
N ALA A 7 -3.89 17.95 13.27
CA ALA A 7 -4.91 17.09 12.69
C ALA A 7 -4.46 16.46 11.35
N ALA A 8 -3.74 17.22 10.52
CA ALA A 8 -3.18 16.71 9.27
C ALA A 8 -2.05 15.69 9.52
N TRP A 9 -1.16 15.97 10.49
CA TRP A 9 -0.11 15.03 10.89
C TRP A 9 -0.66 13.75 11.52
N MET A 10 -1.68 13.85 12.37
CA MET A 10 -2.35 12.69 12.95
C MET A 10 -3.06 11.86 11.90
N HIS A 11 -3.72 12.50 10.93
CA HIS A 11 -4.38 11.79 9.82
C HIS A 11 -3.35 11.02 8.97
N ARG A 12 -2.23 11.66 8.64
CA ARG A 12 -1.13 10.99 7.91
C ARG A 12 -0.55 9.84 8.71
N ALA A 13 -0.22 10.07 9.98
CA ALA A 13 0.32 9.03 10.86
C ALA A 13 -0.65 7.87 11.04
N ALA A 14 -1.96 8.14 11.13
CA ALA A 14 -2.98 7.10 11.20
C ALA A 14 -3.03 6.26 9.93
N ILE A 15 -3.00 6.88 8.74
CA ILE A 15 -2.96 6.15 7.47
C ILE A 15 -1.68 5.33 7.33
N GLU A 16 -0.51 5.95 7.56
CA GLU A 16 0.78 5.27 7.51
C GLU A 16 0.83 4.10 8.50
N SER A 17 0.26 4.27 9.70
CA SER A 17 0.15 3.21 10.69
C SER A 17 -0.77 2.10 10.18
N ILE A 18 -2.01 2.38 9.77
CA ILE A 18 -2.98 1.37 9.31
C ILE A 18 -2.44 0.51 8.18
N PHE A 19 -1.80 1.14 7.18
CA PHE A 19 -1.18 0.42 6.07
C PHE A 19 0.17 -0.19 6.43
N GLY A 20 0.75 0.18 7.57
CA GLY A 20 2.08 -0.24 8.00
C GLY A 20 3.19 0.28 7.09
N LEU A 21 2.97 1.43 6.46
CA LEU A 21 3.88 1.97 5.47
C LEU A 21 5.14 2.52 6.12
N SER A 22 6.28 1.89 5.85
CA SER A 22 7.59 2.40 6.24
C SER A 22 8.33 2.91 5.01
N GLN A 23 8.68 4.19 5.04
CA GLN A 23 9.35 4.89 3.96
C GLN A 23 10.77 5.30 4.38
N GLY A 24 11.77 4.70 3.76
CA GLY A 24 13.15 5.14 3.83
C GLY A 24 13.49 6.18 2.75
N ALA A 25 14.78 6.52 2.66
CA ALA A 25 15.30 7.38 1.60
C ALA A 25 15.06 6.77 0.21
N ASP A 26 15.48 5.51 0.03
CA ASP A 26 15.43 4.78 -1.25
C ASP A 26 14.62 3.48 -1.19
N GLU A 27 14.34 2.99 0.01
CA GLU A 27 13.59 1.75 0.25
C GLU A 27 12.19 2.05 0.79
N LEU A 28 11.24 1.19 0.43
CA LEU A 28 9.85 1.20 0.86
C LEU A 28 9.49 -0.22 1.29
N PHE A 29 8.87 -0.39 2.44
CA PHE A 29 8.30 -1.68 2.83
C PHE A 29 7.00 -1.50 3.59
N PHE A 30 6.20 -2.56 3.65
CA PHE A 30 4.91 -2.58 4.32
C PHE A 30 4.92 -3.59 5.46
N THR A 31 4.55 -3.15 6.66
CA THR A 31 4.26 -4.00 7.83
C THR A 31 2.76 -3.88 8.16
N PRO A 32 1.90 -4.43 7.30
CA PRO A 32 0.47 -4.17 7.31
C PRO A 32 -0.18 -4.52 8.66
N CYS A 33 -0.81 -3.55 9.30
CA CYS A 33 -1.60 -3.76 10.51
C CYS A 33 -3.06 -3.38 10.28
N LEU A 34 -3.59 -3.82 9.14
CA LEU A 34 -4.94 -3.52 8.70
C LEU A 34 -5.97 -4.08 9.69
N PRO A 35 -6.92 -3.28 10.21
CA PRO A 35 -7.93 -3.74 11.16
C PRO A 35 -8.69 -4.96 10.65
N SER A 36 -8.89 -6.00 11.46
CA SER A 36 -9.43 -7.31 11.04
C SER A 36 -10.76 -7.25 10.26
N HIS A 37 -11.59 -6.24 10.51
CA HIS A 37 -12.87 -6.03 9.83
C HIS A 37 -12.74 -5.46 8.40
N TRP A 38 -11.54 -5.04 7.97
CA TRP A 38 -11.29 -4.57 6.61
C TRP A 38 -10.87 -5.74 5.72
N PRO A 39 -11.66 -6.10 4.68
CA PRO A 39 -11.29 -7.19 3.76
C PRO A 39 -10.18 -6.77 2.79
N GLN A 40 -10.14 -5.49 2.42
CA GLN A 40 -9.14 -4.92 1.54
C GLN A 40 -8.95 -3.42 1.81
N ALA A 41 -7.80 -2.89 1.43
CA ALA A 41 -7.53 -1.46 1.39
C ALA A 41 -6.58 -1.11 0.24
N GLU A 42 -6.78 0.04 -0.38
CA GLU A 42 -5.97 0.53 -1.48
C GLU A 42 -5.20 1.78 -1.05
N LEU A 43 -3.94 1.87 -1.48
CA LEU A 43 -3.08 3.01 -1.26
C LEU A 43 -2.39 3.40 -2.58
N THR A 44 -2.51 4.66 -2.96
CA THR A 44 -1.72 5.24 -4.04
C THR A 44 -0.63 6.14 -3.46
N LEU A 45 0.64 5.77 -3.64
CA LEU A 45 1.77 6.60 -3.27
C LEU A 45 2.22 7.45 -4.47
N ARG A 46 2.31 8.76 -4.29
CA ARG A 46 2.83 9.70 -5.29
C ARG A 46 4.08 10.37 -4.72
N ARG A 47 5.23 10.15 -5.36
CA ARG A 47 6.53 10.67 -4.90
C ARG A 47 7.43 10.92 -6.10
N ASP A 48 8.06 12.09 -6.17
CA ASP A 48 9.02 12.47 -7.23
C ASP A 48 8.51 12.22 -8.66
N GLY A 49 7.23 12.50 -8.90
CA GLY A 49 6.57 12.25 -10.19
C GLY A 49 6.16 10.79 -10.43
N ASN A 50 6.67 9.85 -9.62
CA ASN A 50 6.28 8.44 -9.67
C ASN A 50 4.95 8.22 -8.96
N ARG A 51 4.13 7.35 -9.55
CA ARG A 51 2.91 6.83 -8.95
C ARG A 51 3.06 5.32 -8.77
N LEU A 52 2.80 4.86 -7.56
CA LEU A 52 2.80 3.45 -7.18
C LEU A 52 1.44 3.12 -6.59
N ASN A 53 0.83 2.03 -7.03
CA ASN A 53 -0.45 1.57 -6.48
C ASN A 53 -0.21 0.32 -5.63
N PHE A 54 -0.80 0.28 -4.44
CA PHE A 54 -0.71 -0.83 -3.51
C PHE A 54 -2.11 -1.24 -3.11
N MET A 55 -2.36 -2.55 -3.10
CA MET A 55 -3.60 -3.13 -2.60
C MET A 55 -3.28 -4.15 -1.52
N LEU A 56 -3.81 -3.95 -0.33
CA LEU A 56 -3.70 -4.88 0.78
C LEU A 56 -5.01 -5.66 0.81
N VAL A 57 -4.94 -6.98 0.71
CA VAL A 57 -6.12 -7.86 0.71
C VAL A 57 -5.91 -8.97 1.71
N ARG A 58 -6.92 -9.26 2.52
CA ARG A 58 -6.91 -10.40 3.43
C ARG A 58 -7.32 -11.66 2.69
N GLY A 59 -6.50 -12.70 2.76
CA GLY A 59 -6.75 -13.98 2.09
C GLY A 59 -5.66 -14.34 1.07
N ASP A 60 -6.03 -15.19 0.11
CA ASP A 60 -5.07 -15.80 -0.80
C ASP A 60 -4.46 -14.80 -1.79
N GLY A 61 -3.13 -14.80 -1.88
CA GLY A 61 -2.39 -13.90 -2.79
C GLY A 61 -2.80 -13.98 -4.25
N PRO A 62 -3.01 -15.17 -4.86
CA PRO A 62 -3.48 -15.27 -6.24
C PRO A 62 -4.88 -14.67 -6.45
N GLN A 63 -5.79 -14.85 -5.48
CA GLN A 63 -7.13 -14.29 -5.54
C GLN A 63 -7.09 -12.76 -5.41
N ALA A 64 -6.26 -12.26 -4.49
CA ALA A 64 -6.01 -10.82 -4.33
C ALA A 64 -5.44 -10.20 -5.62
N LEU A 65 -4.51 -10.88 -6.29
CA LEU A 65 -3.92 -10.41 -7.54
C LEU A 65 -4.95 -10.34 -8.67
N ALA A 66 -5.83 -11.34 -8.77
CA ALA A 66 -6.92 -11.37 -9.74
C ALA A 66 -7.93 -10.23 -9.48
N ALA A 67 -8.31 -10.01 -8.22
CA ALA A 67 -9.19 -8.91 -7.84
C ALA A 67 -8.58 -7.54 -8.17
N ALA A 68 -7.30 -7.35 -7.85
CA ALA A 68 -6.57 -6.12 -8.18
C ALA A 68 -6.49 -5.89 -9.69
N ALA A 69 -6.26 -6.94 -10.47
CA ALA A 69 -6.21 -6.83 -11.92
C ALA A 69 -7.55 -6.42 -12.55
N GLN A 70 -8.66 -6.93 -12.02
CA GLN A 70 -10.01 -6.51 -12.43
C GLN A 70 -10.30 -5.06 -12.05
N LEU A 71 -9.88 -4.62 -10.86
CA LEU A 71 -10.10 -3.26 -10.36
C LEU A 71 -9.29 -2.22 -11.13
N TRP A 72 -8.01 -2.50 -11.40
CA TRP A 72 -7.12 -1.58 -12.11
C TRP A 72 -7.19 -1.68 -13.63
N GLY A 73 -7.83 -2.73 -14.18
CA GLY A 73 -7.91 -2.96 -15.62
C GLY A 73 -6.59 -3.40 -16.25
N HIS A 74 -5.62 -3.88 -15.45
CA HIS A 74 -4.33 -4.36 -15.92
C HIS A 74 -3.79 -5.51 -15.07
N THR A 75 -3.03 -6.42 -15.67
CA THR A 75 -2.47 -7.61 -14.99
C THR A 75 -0.98 -7.49 -14.63
N ASN A 76 -0.38 -6.31 -14.78
CA ASN A 76 1.04 -6.09 -14.46
C ASN A 76 1.33 -5.97 -12.95
N ALA A 77 0.30 -6.14 -12.11
CA ALA A 77 0.45 -6.13 -10.67
C ALA A 77 1.35 -7.29 -10.20
N ARG A 78 2.13 -7.04 -9.15
CA ARG A 78 3.03 -8.06 -8.56
C ARG A 78 2.63 -8.34 -7.13
N LEU A 79 2.72 -9.61 -6.72
CA LEU A 79 2.54 -9.98 -5.32
C LEU A 79 3.78 -9.55 -4.52
N LEU A 80 3.57 -8.99 -3.34
CA LEU A 80 4.60 -8.58 -2.40
C LEU A 80 4.32 -9.21 -1.03
N ALA A 81 5.34 -9.77 -0.39
CA ALA A 81 5.20 -10.24 0.98
C ALA A 81 5.29 -9.05 1.97
N PRO A 82 4.58 -9.11 3.10
CA PRO A 82 4.80 -8.20 4.22
C PRO A 82 6.28 -8.15 4.62
N GLY A 83 6.85 -6.94 4.69
CA GLY A 83 8.25 -6.70 5.03
C GLY A 83 9.23 -6.69 3.85
N ASP A 84 8.79 -7.04 2.64
CA ASP A 84 9.65 -6.96 1.46
C ASP A 84 10.04 -5.50 1.16
N LYS A 85 11.34 -5.31 0.96
CA LYS A 85 11.93 -4.01 0.64
C LYS A 85 11.87 -3.77 -0.86
N LEU A 86 11.29 -2.63 -1.25
CA LEU A 86 11.20 -2.17 -2.62
C LEU A 86 12.04 -0.91 -2.82
N ALA A 87 12.92 -0.94 -3.83
CA ALA A 87 13.58 0.25 -4.34
C ALA A 87 12.59 1.05 -5.21
N TRP A 88 11.87 2.00 -4.59
CA TRP A 88 10.72 2.66 -5.21
C TRP A 88 11.08 3.56 -6.41
N ARG A 89 12.35 3.97 -6.55
CA ARG A 89 12.84 4.85 -7.62
C ARG A 89 12.73 4.21 -9.01
N ASP A 90 12.93 2.90 -9.10
CA ASP A 90 12.96 2.17 -10.38
C ASP A 90 11.58 1.59 -10.76
N LEU A 91 10.55 1.83 -9.93
CA LEU A 91 9.26 1.15 -10.01
C LEU A 91 8.12 2.07 -10.50
N ALA A 92 8.45 3.15 -11.22
CA ALA A 92 7.47 4.12 -11.70
C ALA A 92 6.29 3.46 -12.44
N GLY A 93 5.06 3.71 -11.98
CA GLY A 93 3.84 3.15 -12.59
C GLY A 93 3.58 1.68 -12.28
N SER A 94 4.35 1.09 -11.36
CA SER A 94 4.15 -0.30 -10.93
C SER A 94 3.02 -0.40 -9.92
N SER A 95 2.34 -1.54 -9.95
CA SER A 95 1.23 -1.86 -9.05
C SER A 95 1.56 -3.13 -8.27
N PHE A 96 1.22 -3.16 -6.99
CA PHE A 96 1.59 -4.23 -6.06
C PHE A 96 0.40 -4.67 -5.22
N VAL A 97 0.34 -5.97 -4.94
CA VAL A 97 -0.68 -6.57 -4.09
C VAL A 97 0.00 -7.26 -2.92
N ILE A 98 -0.45 -6.94 -1.71
CA ILE A 98 0.06 -7.50 -0.47
C ILE A 98 -1.03 -8.39 0.11
N ALA A 99 -0.78 -9.69 0.11
CA ALA A 99 -1.65 -10.67 0.74
C ALA A 99 -1.39 -10.68 2.24
N LEU A 100 -2.45 -10.48 3.02
CA LEU A 100 -2.40 -10.56 4.47
C LEU A 100 -2.84 -11.95 4.90
N PRO A 101 -2.11 -12.59 5.84
CA PRO A 101 -2.61 -13.81 6.46
C PRO A 101 -3.97 -13.54 7.12
N PRO A 102 -4.85 -14.56 7.18
CA PRO A 102 -6.18 -14.45 7.78
C PRO A 102 -6.13 -14.07 9.26
#